data_AF-A0A538K120-F1
#
_entry.id   AF-A0A538K120-F1
#
_cell.length_a   1.000
_cell.length_b   1.000
_cell.length_c   1.000
_cell.angle_alpha   90.00
_cell.angle_beta   90.00
_cell.angle_gamma   90.00
#
_symmetry.space_group_name_H-M   'P 1'
#
loop_
_entity.id
_entity.type
_entity.pdbx_description
1 polymer ?
#
loop_
_entity_poly.entity_id
_entity_poly.type
_entity_poly.pdbx_seq_one_letter_code
_entity_poly.pdbx_strand_id
1 'polypeptide(L)'
;MPTSRPRYTVTDTGDLSEMLDLAHRRWPDIDDRRQLLLRLAAAGRDAIAPDVDAVQRERRRQRQRDALSRAGRLVDPAELLADTAWR
;
A
#
# COMPACT_ATOMS: atom_id res chain seq x y z
N MET A 1 33.85 -1.31 -31.57
CA MET A 1 33.99 -0.76 -30.21
C MET A 1 32.88 -1.31 -29.33
N PRO A 2 33.08 -2.37 -28.53
CA PRO A 2 32.08 -2.82 -27.59
C PRO A 2 32.22 -1.98 -26.31
N THR A 3 31.23 -1.14 -26.01
CA THR A 3 31.14 -0.47 -24.71
C THR A 3 30.81 -1.52 -23.66
N SER A 4 31.85 -2.04 -23.02
CA SER A 4 31.76 -2.97 -21.89
C SER A 4 31.26 -2.21 -20.66
N ARG A 5 29.95 -1.98 -20.60
CA ARG A 5 29.28 -1.60 -19.36
C ARG A 5 29.04 -2.91 -18.60
N PRO A 6 29.55 -3.09 -17.37
CA PRO A 6 29.23 -4.28 -16.58
C PRO A 6 27.71 -4.38 -16.46
N ARG A 7 27.13 -5.44 -17.01
CA ARG A 7 25.75 -5.81 -16.73
C ARG A 7 25.77 -6.34 -15.31
N TYR A 8 25.39 -5.50 -14.34
CA TYR A 8 25.04 -5.99 -13.01
C TYR A 8 23.82 -6.87 -13.17
N THR A 9 24.06 -8.16 -13.30
CA THR A 9 23.05 -9.20 -13.26
C THR A 9 22.48 -9.15 -11.85
N VAL A 10 21.36 -8.43 -11.68
CA VAL A 10 20.62 -8.29 -10.40
C VAL A 10 20.27 -9.66 -9.79
N THR A 11 20.35 -10.74 -10.57
CA THR A 11 20.18 -12.14 -10.16
C THR A 11 21.37 -12.84 -9.50
N ASP A 12 22.50 -12.17 -9.29
CA ASP A 12 23.70 -12.80 -8.69
C ASP A 12 24.14 -12.14 -7.35
N THR A 13 23.21 -11.46 -6.68
CA THR A 13 23.38 -11.14 -5.26
C THR A 13 22.81 -12.34 -4.52
N GLY A 14 23.63 -13.13 -3.81
CA GLY A 14 23.22 -14.41 -3.20
C GLY A 14 21.87 -14.35 -2.48
N ASP A 15 21.60 -13.23 -1.81
CA ASP A 15 20.33 -12.91 -1.16
C ASP A 15 19.10 -13.10 -2.06
N LEU A 16 19.15 -12.69 -3.33
CA LEU A 16 18.03 -12.87 -4.25
C LEU A 16 17.83 -14.34 -4.61
N SER A 17 18.91 -15.12 -4.74
CA SER A 17 18.78 -16.56 -4.95
C SER A 17 18.15 -17.23 -3.74
N GLU A 18 18.59 -16.90 -2.53
CA GLU A 18 18.02 -17.44 -1.29
C GLU A 18 16.52 -17.11 -1.15
N MET A 19 16.14 -15.87 -1.48
CA MET A 19 14.75 -15.44 -1.51
C MET A 19 13.92 -16.21 -2.54
N LEU A 20 14.47 -16.45 -3.73
CA LEU A 20 13.78 -17.21 -4.79
C LEU A 20 13.70 -18.70 -4.46
N ASP A 21 14.71 -19.28 -3.83
CA ASP A 21 14.70 -20.67 -3.39
C ASP A 21 13.67 -20.87 -2.27
N LEU A 22 13.56 -19.91 -1.35
CA LEU A 22 12.49 -19.86 -0.35
C LEU A 22 11.11 -19.71 -1.00
N ALA A 23 10.98 -18.82 -2.00
CA ALA A 23 9.75 -18.64 -2.74
C ALA A 23 9.34 -19.93 -3.48
N HIS A 24 10.28 -20.66 -4.07
CA HIS A 24 10.01 -21.92 -4.76
C HIS A 24 9.55 -23.01 -3.78
N ARG A 25 10.14 -23.09 -2.57
CA ARG A 25 9.61 -23.98 -1.52
C ARG A 25 8.15 -23.68 -1.15
N ARG A 26 7.75 -22.40 -1.24
CA ARG A 26 6.37 -21.96 -0.93
C ARG A 26 5.39 -22.14 -2.09
N TRP A 27 5.89 -22.06 -3.33
CA TRP A 27 5.16 -22.20 -4.59
C TRP A 27 5.89 -23.18 -5.52
N PRO A 28 5.84 -24.49 -5.21
CA PRO A 28 6.61 -25.50 -5.93
C PRO A 28 6.16 -25.67 -7.39
N ASP A 29 4.91 -25.31 -7.72
CA ASP A 29 4.36 -25.41 -9.07
C ASP A 29 4.92 -24.35 -10.05
N ILE A 30 5.76 -23.43 -9.58
CA ILE A 30 6.35 -22.36 -10.40
C ILE A 30 7.85 -22.62 -10.55
N ASP A 31 8.25 -23.12 -11.72
CA ASP A 31 9.65 -23.40 -12.06
C ASP A 31 10.40 -22.20 -12.67
N ASP A 32 9.65 -21.24 -13.25
CA ASP A 32 10.24 -20.05 -13.84
C ASP A 32 10.63 -19.02 -12.76
N ARG A 33 11.94 -18.76 -12.63
CA ARG A 33 12.49 -17.78 -11.66
C ARG A 33 11.88 -16.38 -11.84
N ARG A 34 11.54 -15.97 -13.07
CA ARG A 34 10.88 -14.67 -13.31
C ARG A 34 9.48 -14.65 -12.71
N GLN A 35 8.70 -15.71 -12.88
CA GLN A 35 7.37 -15.82 -12.29
C GLN A 35 7.43 -15.89 -10.76
N LEU A 36 8.39 -16.62 -10.20
CA LEU A 36 8.65 -16.62 -8.76
C LEU A 36 8.94 -15.22 -8.22
N LEU A 37 9.77 -14.44 -8.94
CA LEU A 37 10.08 -13.07 -8.54
C LEU A 37 8.84 -12.18 -8.52
N LEU A 38 8.00 -12.26 -9.57
CA LEU A 38 6.74 -11.52 -9.63
C LEU A 38 5.79 -11.95 -8.51
N ARG A 39 5.71 -13.25 -8.22
CA ARG A 39 4.87 -13.79 -7.16
C ARG A 39 5.32 -13.34 -5.78
N LEU A 40 6.64 -13.36 -5.55
CA LEU A 40 7.27 -12.89 -4.33
C LEU A 40 7.05 -11.39 -4.14
N ALA A 41 7.23 -10.58 -5.18
CA ALA A 41 6.97 -9.14 -5.14
C ALA A 41 5.49 -8.83 -4.86
N ALA A 42 4.56 -9.59 -5.46
CA ALA A 42 3.13 -9.46 -5.18
C ALA A 42 2.82 -9.81 -3.71
N ALA A 43 3.37 -10.91 -3.19
CA ALA A 43 3.20 -11.29 -1.79
C ALA A 43 3.78 -10.24 -0.83
N GLY A 44 4.95 -9.68 -1.16
CA GLY A 44 5.55 -8.59 -0.39
C GLY A 44 4.70 -7.32 -0.41
N ARG A 45 4.17 -6.93 -1.57
CA ARG A 45 3.22 -5.80 -1.69
C ARG A 45 1.99 -6.02 -0.82
N ASP A 46 1.37 -7.20 -0.91
CA ASP A 46 0.16 -7.51 -0.16
C ASP A 46 0.41 -7.54 1.36
N ALA A 47 1.63 -7.91 1.78
CA ALA A 47 2.04 -7.87 3.19
C ALA A 47 2.19 -6.43 3.74
N ILE A 48 2.69 -5.48 2.93
CA ILE A 48 2.94 -4.09 3.37
C ILE A 48 1.77 -3.14 3.08
N ALA A 49 0.87 -3.49 2.16
CA ALA A 49 -0.27 -2.64 1.77
C ALA A 49 -1.15 -2.22 2.95
N PRO A 50 -1.50 -3.09 3.92
CA PRO A 50 -2.30 -2.69 5.07
C PRO A 50 -1.67 -1.56 5.91
N ASP A 51 -0.35 -1.58 6.07
CA ASP A 51 0.42 -0.60 6.85
C ASP A 51 0.49 0.74 6.12
N VAL A 52 0.76 0.69 4.81
CA VAL A 52 0.76 1.89 3.95
C VAL A 52 -0.62 2.55 3.95
N ASP A 53 -1.68 1.74 3.85
CA ASP A 53 -3.05 2.24 3.86
C ASP A 53 -3.49 2.71 5.24
N ALA A 54 -2.92 2.19 6.33
CA ALA A 54 -3.26 2.61 7.69
C ALA A 54 -2.98 4.10 7.89
N VAL A 55 -1.84 4.58 7.39
CA VAL A 55 -1.47 6.01 7.44
C VAL A 55 -2.47 6.86 6.65
N GLN A 56 -2.89 6.40 5.47
CA GLN A 56 -3.87 7.12 4.65
C GLN A 56 -5.26 7.13 5.28
N ARG A 57 -5.67 6.00 5.87
CA ARG A 57 -6.94 5.88 6.62
C ARG A 57 -6.95 6.83 7.82
N GLU A 58 -5.86 6.91 8.56
CA GLU A 58 -5.76 7.82 9.71
C GLU A 58 -5.81 9.29 9.28
N ARG A 59 -5.06 9.67 8.22
CA ARG A 59 -5.15 11.02 7.66
C ARG A 59 -6.55 11.37 7.17
N ARG A 60 -7.27 10.42 6.58
CA ARG A 60 -8.67 10.61 6.17
C ARG A 60 -9.58 10.81 7.39
N ARG A 61 -9.44 9.98 8.42
CA ARG A 61 -10.20 10.11 9.68
C ARG A 61 -9.95 11.45 10.36
N GLN A 62 -8.69 11.89 10.43
CA GLN A 62 -8.35 13.18 11.02
C GLN A 62 -9.01 14.34 10.26
N ARG A 63 -8.92 14.35 8.93
CA ARG A 63 -9.60 15.37 8.10
C ARG A 63 -11.12 15.37 8.31
N GLN A 64 -11.74 14.21 8.43
CA GLN A 64 -13.18 14.11 8.70
C GLN A 64 -13.52 14.67 10.09
N ARG A 65 -12.71 14.37 11.11
CA ARG A 65 -12.89 14.92 12.46
C ARG A 65 -12.74 16.44 12.49
N ASP A 66 -11.72 16.98 11.83
CA ASP A 66 -11.50 18.42 11.75
C ASP A 66 -12.65 19.13 11.03
N ALA A 67 -13.15 18.55 9.93
CA ALA A 67 -14.31 19.07 9.21
C ALA A 67 -15.59 19.05 10.06
N LEU A 68 -15.85 17.96 10.79
CA LEU A 68 -17.01 17.86 11.69
C LEU A 68 -16.92 18.85 12.85
N SER A 69 -15.74 18.99 13.47
CA SER A 69 -15.50 19.97 14.53
C SER A 69 -15.73 21.40 14.05
N ARG A 70 -15.29 21.72 12.82
CA ARG A 70 -15.54 23.02 12.20
C ARG A 70 -17.02 23.23 11.87
N ALA A 71 -17.70 22.23 11.34
CA ALA A 71 -19.12 22.31 11.03
C ALA A 71 -19.96 22.60 12.28
N GLY A 72 -19.68 21.91 13.40
CA GLY A 72 -20.37 22.16 14.67
C GLY A 72 -20.13 23.54 15.28
N ARG A 73 -19.14 24.31 14.80
CA ARG A 73 -18.94 25.73 15.18
C ARG A 73 -19.68 26.71 14.28
N LEU A 74 -20.01 26.28 13.06
CA LEU A 74 -20.65 27.12 12.04
C LEU A 74 -22.15 26.88 11.95
N VAL A 75 -22.62 25.81 12.57
CA VAL A 75 -23.98 25.32 12.48
C VAL A 75 -24.46 25.07 13.90
N ASP A 76 -25.48 25.82 14.34
CA ASP A 76 -26.20 25.50 15.56
C ASP A 76 -27.17 24.34 15.28
N PRO A 77 -26.96 23.15 15.89
CA PRO A 77 -27.83 22.00 15.66
C PRO A 77 -29.28 22.26 16.08
N ALA A 78 -29.52 23.10 17.09
CA ALA A 78 -30.87 23.43 17.54
C ALA A 78 -31.59 24.30 16.51
N GLU A 79 -30.86 25.17 15.83
CA GLU A 79 -31.40 26.04 14.77
C GLU A 79 -31.67 25.24 13.48
N LEU A 80 -30.79 24.30 13.12
CA LEU A 80 -30.98 23.39 11.97
C LEU A 80 -32.16 22.42 12.10
N LEU A 81 -32.45 22.01 13.34
CA LEU A 81 -33.53 21.08 13.67
C LEU A 81 -34.88 21.77 13.94
N ALA A 82 -34.91 23.10 13.94
CA ALA A 82 -36.17 23.83 14.07
C ALA A 82 -37.00 23.73 12.77
N ASP A 83 -38.33 23.58 12.90
CA ASP A 83 -39.27 23.54 11.77
C ASP A 83 -39.19 24.79 10.86
N THR A 84 -38.65 25.89 11.38
CA THR A 84 -38.43 27.14 10.64
C THR A 84 -37.23 27.09 9.69
N ALA A 85 -36.31 26.15 9.84
CA ALA A 85 -35.10 26.07 9.03
C ALA A 85 -35.34 25.58 7.59
N TRP A 86 -36.50 24.99 7.32
CA TRP A 86 -36.82 24.29 6.06
C TRP A 86 -38.09 24.81 5.37
N ARG A 87 -38.63 25.95 5.80
CA ARG A 87 -39.70 26.67 5.10
C ARG A 87 -39.12 27.65 4.09
#